data_AF-A0A117S0U0-F1
#
_entry.id   AF-A0A117S0U0-F1
#
_cell.length_a   1.000
_cell.length_b   1.000
_cell.length_c   1.000
_cell.angle_alpha   90.00
_cell.angle_beta   90.00
_cell.angle_gamma   90.00
#
_symmetry.space_group_name_H-M   'P 1'
#
loop_
_entity.id
_entity.type
_entity.pdbx_description
1 polymer ?
#
loop_
_entity_poly.entity_id
_entity_poly.type
_entity_poly.pdbx_seq_one_letter_code
_entity_poly.pdbx_strand_id
1 'polypeptide(L)'
;MPGIRRLLVAGATAALALGVVMSPSPATADVSKGYIDADPGAQNDFEDEATLWPGSPYWNSNAVGVVQTILHAERILDTTDVDCAYGTTTANAVKTLQRRLGFTGSDVDGVVGPKTWARLDNRLVVGPVYNDSQEWIHYRTTGDWTRTRVFLRARVSDGTYLFRYWGLDAQSEWRQALYRPLGGSVCR
;
A
#
# COMPACT_ATOMS: atom_id res chain seq x y z
N MET A 1 38.65 -32.58 55.23
CA MET A 1 37.26 -32.42 54.74
C MET A 1 36.84 -30.98 55.02
N PRO A 2 36.10 -30.34 54.11
CA PRO A 2 36.37 -29.04 53.43
C PRO A 2 35.97 -27.80 54.27
N GLY A 3 36.31 -26.56 53.94
CA GLY A 3 36.85 -25.99 52.70
C GLY A 3 37.22 -24.51 52.83
N ILE A 4 38.07 -24.09 51.91
CA ILE A 4 38.75 -22.80 51.79
C ILE A 4 37.76 -21.64 51.56
N ARG A 5 37.86 -20.57 52.37
CA ARG A 5 37.31 -19.24 52.03
C ARG A 5 38.45 -18.39 51.48
N ARG A 6 38.45 -18.12 50.17
CA ARG A 6 39.33 -17.13 49.55
C ARG A 6 38.53 -15.96 49.00
N LEU A 7 39.13 -14.81 49.23
CA LEU A 7 38.68 -13.44 49.11
C LEU A 7 37.97 -13.09 47.80
N LEU A 8 36.98 -12.21 47.95
CA LEU A 8 36.46 -11.31 46.94
C LEU A 8 37.60 -10.44 46.38
N VAL A 9 37.76 -10.44 45.05
CA VAL A 9 38.43 -9.35 44.33
C VAL A 9 37.50 -8.92 43.21
N ALA A 10 37.24 -7.61 43.19
CA ALA A 10 36.36 -6.92 42.28
C ALA A 10 36.81 -7.08 40.81
N GLY A 11 35.87 -7.45 39.94
CA GLY A 11 35.98 -7.30 38.50
C GLY A 11 34.80 -6.44 38.02
N ALA A 12 35.07 -5.19 37.65
CA ALA A 12 34.09 -4.33 37.02
C ALA A 12 33.78 -4.87 35.62
N THR A 13 32.60 -5.46 35.44
CA THR A 13 32.05 -5.74 34.10
C THR A 13 31.10 -4.61 33.72
N ALA A 14 31.51 -3.83 32.72
CA ALA A 14 30.64 -2.88 32.05
C ALA A 14 29.46 -3.63 31.43
N ALA A 15 28.24 -3.30 31.86
CA ALA A 15 27.02 -3.80 31.25
C ALA A 15 26.77 -3.03 29.95
N LEU A 16 26.90 -3.70 28.80
CA LEU A 16 26.31 -3.23 27.55
C LEU A 16 24.78 -3.33 27.70
N ALA A 17 24.11 -2.18 27.77
CA ALA A 17 22.66 -2.12 27.65
C ALA A 17 22.28 -2.56 26.22
N LEU A 18 21.75 -3.78 26.08
CA LEU A 18 21.08 -4.24 24.88
C LEU A 18 19.77 -3.45 24.75
N GLY A 19 19.81 -2.35 24.00
CA GLY A 19 18.60 -1.68 23.54
C GLY A 19 17.83 -2.64 22.63
N VAL A 20 16.68 -3.11 23.09
CA VAL A 20 15.73 -3.82 22.23
C VAL A 20 15.22 -2.81 21.21
N VAL A 21 15.77 -2.86 20.00
CA VAL A 21 15.16 -2.16 18.86
C VAL A 21 13.87 -2.91 18.56
N MET A 22 12.73 -2.35 18.96
CA MET A 22 11.44 -2.79 18.46
C MET A 22 11.40 -2.49 16.97
N SER A 23 11.78 -3.45 16.13
CA SER A 23 11.45 -3.39 14.72
C SER A 23 9.92 -3.42 14.61
N PRO A 24 9.27 -2.46 13.92
CA PRO A 24 7.85 -2.61 13.65
C PRO A 24 7.68 -3.95 12.94
N SER A 25 6.83 -4.82 13.49
CA SER A 25 6.50 -6.06 12.81
C SER A 25 5.91 -5.68 11.45
N PRO A 26 6.27 -6.36 10.35
CA PRO A 26 5.58 -6.13 9.09
C PRO A 26 4.09 -6.36 9.36
N ALA A 27 3.26 -5.37 9.07
CA ALA A 27 1.83 -5.58 9.00
C ALA A 27 1.61 -6.77 8.06
N THR A 28 1.01 -7.83 8.58
CA THR A 28 0.64 -8.97 7.74
C THR A 28 -0.54 -8.53 6.92
N ALA A 29 -0.48 -8.72 5.60
CA ALA A 29 -1.59 -8.30 4.77
C ALA A 29 -2.85 -9.12 5.06
N ASP A 30 -4.01 -8.50 5.30
CA ASP A 30 -5.29 -9.21 5.47
C ASP A 30 -5.99 -9.43 4.12
N VAL A 31 -5.33 -10.17 3.24
CA VAL A 31 -5.89 -10.56 1.94
C VAL A 31 -7.10 -11.49 2.05
N SER A 32 -7.47 -11.93 3.27
CA SER A 32 -8.58 -12.85 3.50
C SER A 32 -9.94 -12.22 3.19
N LYS A 33 -10.04 -10.88 3.22
CA LYS A 33 -11.22 -10.13 2.80
C LYS A 33 -11.45 -10.19 1.29
N GLY A 34 -10.36 -10.27 0.52
CA GLY A 34 -10.40 -10.38 -0.93
C GLY A 34 -10.60 -9.04 -1.66
N TYR A 35 -10.47 -7.90 -1.00
CA TYR A 35 -10.44 -6.55 -1.57
C TYR A 35 -9.56 -5.64 -0.72
N ILE A 36 -9.17 -4.49 -1.29
CA ILE A 36 -8.58 -3.38 -0.54
C ILE A 36 -9.69 -2.77 0.32
N ASP A 37 -9.44 -2.69 1.61
CA ASP A 37 -10.38 -2.14 2.58
C ASP A 37 -9.71 -1.14 3.51
N ALA A 38 -10.41 -0.77 4.57
CA ALA A 38 -9.94 0.16 5.57
C ALA A 38 -10.66 -0.14 6.86
N ASP A 39 -9.94 -0.05 7.97
CA ASP A 39 -10.59 0.00 9.27
C ASP A 39 -11.49 1.24 9.35
N PRO A 40 -12.80 1.09 9.61
CA PRO A 40 -13.71 2.23 9.69
C PRO A 40 -13.25 3.26 10.72
N GLY A 41 -12.91 4.47 10.25
CA GLY A 41 -12.44 5.57 11.10
C GLY A 41 -10.93 5.70 11.25
N ALA A 42 -10.16 4.79 10.63
CA ALA A 42 -8.71 4.87 10.57
C ALA A 42 -8.23 5.67 9.34
N GLN A 43 -6.97 6.10 9.40
CA GLN A 43 -6.27 6.78 8.30
C GLN A 43 -5.22 5.89 7.63
N ASN A 44 -5.02 4.67 8.14
CA ASN A 44 -3.99 3.70 7.75
C ASN A 44 -4.55 2.60 6.84
N ASP A 45 -5.28 3.04 5.82
CA ASP A 45 -6.15 2.21 5.00
C ASP A 45 -5.40 1.23 4.10
N PHE A 46 -4.12 1.45 3.78
CA PHE A 46 -3.39 0.56 2.87
C PHE A 46 -2.31 -0.31 3.56
N GLU A 47 -2.06 -0.14 4.86
CA GLU A 47 -0.86 -0.72 5.49
C GLU A 47 -0.82 -2.26 5.53
N ASP A 48 -1.98 -2.91 5.48
CA ASP A 48 -2.20 -4.36 5.50
C ASP A 48 -2.64 -4.92 4.14
N GLU A 49 -2.24 -4.26 3.05
CA GLU A 49 -2.62 -4.68 1.71
C GLU A 49 -1.68 -5.71 1.09
N ALA A 50 -2.21 -6.50 0.16
CA ALA A 50 -1.44 -7.57 -0.51
C ALA A 50 -0.18 -7.03 -1.18
N THR A 51 0.90 -7.83 -1.18
CA THR A 51 2.09 -7.49 -1.95
C THR A 51 1.87 -7.73 -3.44
N LEU A 52 1.96 -6.67 -4.26
CA LEU A 52 1.76 -6.72 -5.70
C LEU A 52 3.09 -6.63 -6.46
N TRP A 53 3.33 -7.59 -7.34
CA TRP A 53 4.52 -7.67 -8.20
C TRP A 53 4.23 -8.57 -9.42
N PRO A 54 5.11 -8.56 -10.45
CA PRO A 54 4.97 -9.43 -11.61
C PRO A 54 5.05 -10.91 -11.23
N GLY A 55 3.90 -11.59 -11.12
CA GLY A 55 3.82 -12.99 -10.69
C GLY A 55 3.18 -13.22 -9.33
N SER A 56 2.81 -12.16 -8.61
CA SER A 56 1.91 -12.27 -7.44
C SER A 56 0.58 -12.95 -7.83
N PRO A 57 -0.12 -13.65 -6.92
CA PRO A 57 -1.44 -14.25 -7.23
C PRO A 57 -2.48 -13.25 -7.74
N TYR A 58 -2.28 -11.97 -7.43
CA TYR A 58 -3.16 -10.85 -7.77
C TYR A 58 -2.61 -9.98 -8.89
N TRP A 59 -1.61 -10.47 -9.65
CA TRP A 59 -0.96 -9.71 -10.71
C TRP A 59 -1.94 -9.21 -11.77
N ASN A 60 -3.07 -9.88 -11.98
CA ASN A 60 -4.16 -9.39 -12.83
C ASN A 60 -5.41 -9.21 -11.97
N SER A 61 -5.59 -8.04 -11.35
CA SER A 61 -6.70 -7.79 -10.42
C SER A 61 -7.06 -6.31 -10.32
N ASN A 62 -8.26 -6.02 -9.82
CA ASN A 62 -8.71 -4.65 -9.60
C ASN A 62 -7.81 -3.89 -8.60
N ALA A 63 -7.18 -4.57 -7.64
CA ALA A 63 -6.19 -3.97 -6.74
C ALA A 63 -4.99 -3.40 -7.51
N VAL A 64 -4.54 -4.05 -8.59
CA VAL A 64 -3.52 -3.50 -9.49
C VAL A 64 -4.03 -2.25 -10.20
N GLY A 65 -5.31 -2.22 -10.57
CA GLY A 65 -5.97 -1.04 -11.14
C GLY A 65 -5.93 0.19 -10.23
N VAL A 66 -6.05 0.00 -8.92
CA VAL A 66 -5.88 1.08 -7.92
C VAL A 66 -4.47 1.66 -8.00
N VAL A 67 -3.44 0.80 -7.95
CA VAL A 67 -2.03 1.22 -8.07
C VAL A 67 -1.78 1.93 -9.40
N GLN A 68 -2.22 1.37 -10.51
CA GLN A 68 -2.05 1.97 -11.84
C GLN A 68 -2.76 3.33 -11.95
N THR A 69 -3.92 3.48 -11.32
CA THR A 69 -4.63 4.77 -11.23
C THR A 69 -3.83 5.81 -10.45
N ILE A 70 -3.16 5.41 -9.37
CA ILE A 70 -2.21 6.26 -8.64
C ILE A 70 -1.01 6.62 -9.52
N LEU A 71 -0.40 5.65 -10.22
CA LEU A 71 0.74 5.88 -11.10
C LEU A 71 0.41 6.84 -12.25
N HIS A 72 -0.79 6.71 -12.81
CA HIS A 72 -1.29 7.65 -13.81
C HIS A 72 -1.52 9.04 -13.20
N ALA A 73 -2.14 9.09 -12.02
CA ALA A 73 -2.29 10.33 -11.25
C ALA A 73 -0.95 10.95 -10.90
N GLU A 74 0.14 10.19 -10.82
CA GLU A 74 1.49 10.70 -10.61
C GLU A 74 2.17 11.17 -11.92
N ARG A 75 1.54 11.04 -13.11
CA ARG A 75 2.20 11.24 -14.43
C ARG A 75 3.41 10.34 -14.62
N ILE A 76 3.32 9.10 -14.14
CA ILE A 76 4.35 8.08 -14.33
C ILE A 76 3.88 7.05 -15.36
N LEU A 77 2.60 6.70 -15.34
CA LEU A 77 1.99 5.71 -16.22
C LEU A 77 1.01 6.38 -17.20
N ASP A 78 1.07 5.96 -18.47
CA ASP A 78 0.14 6.46 -19.48
C ASP A 78 -1.28 5.98 -19.22
N THR A 79 -2.26 6.72 -19.74
CA THR A 79 -3.65 6.35 -19.55
C THR A 79 -3.99 4.99 -20.19
N THR A 80 -3.32 4.67 -21.29
CA THR A 80 -3.50 3.44 -22.05
C THR A 80 -2.84 2.23 -21.39
N ASP A 81 -2.07 2.40 -20.33
CA ASP A 81 -1.40 1.31 -19.60
C ASP A 81 -2.13 0.94 -18.28
N VAL A 82 -3.27 1.55 -17.99
CA VAL A 82 -4.13 1.14 -16.87
C VAL A 82 -5.04 0.02 -17.33
N ASP A 83 -4.62 -1.21 -17.06
CA ASP A 83 -5.22 -2.45 -17.56
C ASP A 83 -5.47 -3.51 -16.47
N CYS A 84 -5.15 -3.18 -15.22
CA CYS A 84 -5.18 -4.05 -14.05
C CYS A 84 -4.20 -5.24 -14.10
N ALA A 85 -3.21 -5.21 -15.00
CA ALA A 85 -2.16 -6.22 -15.11
C ALA A 85 -0.79 -5.67 -14.67
N TYR A 86 -0.19 -6.29 -13.67
CA TYR A 86 1.10 -5.91 -13.11
C TYR A 86 2.24 -6.50 -13.94
N GLY A 87 2.45 -5.91 -15.12
CA GLY A 87 3.55 -6.24 -16.01
C GLY A 87 4.82 -5.41 -15.77
N THR A 88 5.79 -5.55 -16.68
CA THR A 88 7.06 -4.80 -16.64
C THR A 88 6.85 -3.28 -16.66
N THR A 89 5.88 -2.78 -17.44
CA THR A 89 5.54 -1.35 -17.49
C THR A 89 5.13 -0.83 -16.12
N THR A 90 4.21 -1.53 -15.45
CA THR A 90 3.78 -1.19 -14.09
C THR A 90 4.94 -1.29 -13.09
N ALA A 91 5.75 -2.35 -13.14
CA ALA A 91 6.91 -2.49 -12.25
C ALA A 91 7.92 -1.33 -12.38
N ASN A 92 8.21 -0.89 -13.61
CA ASN A 92 9.11 0.24 -13.86
C ASN A 92 8.50 1.57 -13.39
N ALA A 93 7.19 1.75 -13.58
CA ALA A 93 6.46 2.89 -13.04
C ALA A 93 6.49 2.90 -11.51
N VAL A 94 6.31 1.75 -10.84
CA VAL A 94 6.41 1.64 -9.38
C VAL A 94 7.82 1.96 -8.88
N LYS A 95 8.89 1.53 -9.56
CA LYS A 95 10.25 1.98 -9.21
C LYS A 95 10.40 3.50 -9.26
N THR A 96 9.79 4.13 -10.26
CA THR A 96 9.81 5.61 -10.37
C THR A 96 9.03 6.26 -9.23
N LEU A 97 7.86 5.71 -8.90
CA LEU A 97 7.05 6.17 -7.77
C LEU A 97 7.80 6.01 -6.44
N GLN A 98 8.40 4.85 -6.16
CA GLN A 98 9.18 4.59 -4.96
C GLN A 98 10.29 5.62 -4.78
N ARG A 99 11.02 5.98 -5.85
CA ARG A 99 12.00 7.09 -5.79
C ARG A 99 11.35 8.42 -5.41
N ARG A 100 10.19 8.76 -5.97
CA ARG A 100 9.45 9.98 -5.61
C ARG A 100 8.95 9.96 -4.17
N LEU A 101 8.61 8.79 -3.65
CA LEU A 101 8.26 8.57 -2.25
C LEU A 101 9.48 8.54 -1.32
N GLY A 102 10.69 8.76 -1.83
CA GLY A 102 11.93 8.88 -1.06
C GLY A 102 12.67 7.57 -0.82
N PHE A 103 12.32 6.49 -1.51
CA PHE A 103 12.99 5.19 -1.38
C PHE A 103 14.34 5.26 -2.08
N THR A 104 15.31 4.49 -1.57
CA THR A 104 16.68 4.47 -2.10
C THR A 104 17.23 3.04 -2.12
N GLY A 105 18.29 2.80 -2.90
CA GLY A 105 18.97 1.51 -2.95
C GLY A 105 18.04 0.34 -3.30
N SER A 106 18.11 -0.73 -2.51
CA SER A 106 17.33 -1.96 -2.71
C SER A 106 15.83 -1.79 -2.45
N ASP A 107 15.41 -0.73 -1.76
CA ASP A 107 13.98 -0.46 -1.53
C ASP A 107 13.28 0.04 -2.82
N VAL A 108 14.03 0.39 -3.88
CA VAL A 108 13.48 0.73 -5.21
C VAL A 108 13.37 -0.52 -6.09
N ASP A 109 12.58 -1.49 -5.62
CA ASP A 109 12.48 -2.83 -6.20
C ASP A 109 11.36 -2.98 -7.26
N GLY A 110 10.42 -2.04 -7.32
CA GLY A 110 9.26 -2.11 -8.22
C GLY A 110 8.15 -3.03 -7.71
N VAL A 111 8.16 -3.37 -6.43
CA VAL A 111 7.14 -4.15 -5.73
C VAL A 111 6.29 -3.22 -4.89
N VAL A 112 4.96 -3.33 -4.98
CA VAL A 112 4.08 -2.64 -4.02
C VAL A 112 3.89 -3.57 -2.83
N GLY A 113 4.80 -3.48 -1.88
CA GLY A 113 4.73 -4.17 -0.58
C GLY A 113 4.40 -3.21 0.57
N PRO A 114 4.44 -3.69 1.84
CA PRO A 114 4.01 -2.93 3.01
C PRO A 114 4.64 -1.53 3.12
N LYS A 115 5.94 -1.40 2.82
CA LYS A 115 6.62 -0.09 2.82
C LYS A 115 6.02 0.88 1.80
N THR A 116 5.75 0.40 0.59
CA THR A 116 5.18 1.21 -0.50
C THR A 116 3.74 1.60 -0.17
N TRP A 117 2.95 0.65 0.33
CA TRP A 117 1.60 0.92 0.78
C TRP A 117 1.54 1.96 1.90
N ALA A 118 2.33 1.83 2.96
CA ALA A 118 2.40 2.82 4.03
C ALA A 118 2.77 4.23 3.52
N ARG A 119 3.54 4.33 2.44
CA ARG A 119 3.91 5.62 1.85
C ARG A 119 2.82 6.22 0.97
N LEU A 120 2.00 5.38 0.35
CA LEU A 120 0.79 5.79 -0.37
C LEU A 120 -0.32 6.20 0.61
N ASP A 121 -0.43 5.47 1.71
CA ASP A 121 -1.38 5.71 2.79
C ASP A 121 -1.27 7.12 3.37
N ASN A 122 -0.04 7.56 3.67
CA ASN A 122 0.28 8.93 4.09
C ASN A 122 -0.17 10.05 3.11
N ARG A 123 -0.68 9.69 1.93
CA ARG A 123 -1.19 10.61 0.91
C ARG A 123 -2.69 10.58 0.76
N LEU A 124 -3.37 9.67 1.44
CA LEU A 124 -4.81 9.60 1.50
C LEU A 124 -5.33 10.69 2.43
N VAL A 125 -6.40 11.35 1.99
CA VAL A 125 -7.12 12.35 2.77
C VAL A 125 -8.60 12.07 2.64
N VAL A 126 -9.25 11.86 3.77
CA VAL A 126 -10.71 11.69 3.83
C VAL A 126 -11.37 13.00 3.39
N GLY A 127 -12.16 12.90 2.33
CA GLY A 127 -12.96 13.98 1.79
C GLY A 127 -14.36 14.03 2.40
N PRO A 128 -15.27 14.83 1.82
CA PRO A 128 -16.65 14.86 2.30
C PRO A 128 -17.35 13.51 2.06
N VAL A 129 -18.42 13.28 2.84
CA VAL A 129 -19.34 12.17 2.62
C VAL A 129 -19.94 12.29 1.23
N TYR A 130 -19.91 11.19 0.46
CA TYR A 130 -20.47 11.12 -0.88
C TYR A 130 -21.98 10.82 -0.82
N ASN A 131 -22.35 9.86 0.03
CA ASN A 131 -23.74 9.50 0.34
C ASN A 131 -23.81 8.83 1.72
N ASP A 132 -25.00 8.42 2.16
CA ASP A 132 -25.23 7.83 3.49
C ASP A 132 -24.36 6.59 3.80
N SER A 133 -23.75 5.97 2.79
CA SER A 133 -22.92 4.77 2.94
C SER A 133 -21.47 4.93 2.48
N GLN A 134 -21.09 6.04 1.84
CA GLN A 134 -19.78 6.19 1.18
C GLN A 134 -19.17 7.58 1.39
N GLU A 135 -17.85 7.66 1.41
CA GLU A 135 -17.10 8.92 1.40
C GLU A 135 -16.05 8.97 0.30
N TRP A 136 -15.65 10.18 -0.06
CA TRP A 136 -14.53 10.41 -0.94
C TRP A 136 -13.22 10.19 -0.21
N ILE A 137 -12.28 9.49 -0.84
CA ILE A 137 -10.89 9.44 -0.40
C ILE A 137 -10.03 10.09 -1.48
N HIS A 138 -9.29 11.13 -1.11
CA HIS A 138 -8.42 11.87 -2.02
C HIS A 138 -6.98 11.41 -1.85
N TYR A 139 -6.39 10.84 -2.89
CA TYR A 139 -4.95 10.65 -2.99
C TYR A 139 -4.28 11.95 -3.46
N ARG A 140 -3.39 12.53 -2.65
CA ARG A 140 -2.60 13.72 -3.01
C ARG A 140 -1.28 13.35 -3.67
N THR A 141 -1.06 13.84 -4.89
CA THR A 141 0.12 13.44 -5.69
C THR A 141 1.43 13.99 -5.12
N THR A 142 2.52 13.27 -5.40
CA THR A 142 3.84 13.57 -4.83
C THR A 142 4.44 14.83 -5.42
N GLY A 143 4.73 15.80 -4.55
CA GLY A 143 5.32 17.09 -4.95
C GLY A 143 4.33 18.05 -5.63
N ASP A 144 3.07 17.64 -5.83
CA ASP A 144 1.99 18.47 -6.37
C ASP A 144 0.72 18.25 -5.54
N TRP A 145 0.59 19.05 -4.48
CA TRP A 145 -0.53 18.99 -3.53
C TRP A 145 -1.84 19.54 -4.09
N THR A 146 -1.81 20.14 -5.28
CA THR A 146 -3.01 20.69 -5.94
C THR A 146 -3.74 19.62 -6.76
N ARG A 147 -3.02 18.55 -7.14
CA ARG A 147 -3.57 17.46 -7.92
C ARG A 147 -3.93 16.28 -7.03
N THR A 148 -5.16 15.81 -7.19
CA THR A 148 -5.69 14.67 -6.45
C THR A 148 -6.23 13.61 -7.40
N ARG A 149 -6.13 12.36 -6.98
CA ARG A 149 -6.98 11.28 -7.48
C ARG A 149 -8.03 10.96 -6.43
N VAL A 150 -9.20 10.49 -6.86
CA VAL A 150 -10.30 10.17 -5.94
C VAL A 150 -10.66 8.70 -6.03
N PHE A 151 -10.94 8.14 -4.86
CA PHE A 151 -11.55 6.84 -4.63
C PHE A 151 -12.85 7.05 -3.86
N LEU A 152 -13.74 6.07 -3.90
CA LEU A 152 -14.83 5.96 -2.94
C LEU A 152 -14.47 4.89 -1.91
N ARG A 153 -14.78 5.15 -0.65
CA ARG A 153 -14.64 4.19 0.44
C ARG A 153 -16.00 4.00 1.10
N ALA A 154 -16.35 2.75 1.40
CA ALA A 154 -17.56 2.44 2.13
C ALA A 154 -17.40 2.82 3.62
N ARG A 155 -18.32 3.59 4.19
CA ARG A 155 -18.24 4.10 5.58
C ARG A 155 -18.94 3.22 6.60
N VAL A 156 -20.06 2.63 6.20
CA VAL A 156 -21.01 1.94 7.08
C VAL A 156 -20.98 0.43 6.92
N SER A 157 -20.13 -0.08 6.02
CA SER A 157 -19.87 -1.50 5.80
C SER A 157 -18.43 -1.84 6.19
N ASP A 158 -17.80 -2.66 5.37
CA ASP A 158 -16.47 -3.24 5.46
C ASP A 158 -15.32 -2.32 5.01
N GLY A 159 -15.50 -1.00 4.88
CA GLY A 159 -14.39 -0.12 4.48
C GLY A 159 -13.95 -0.27 3.02
N THR A 160 -14.66 -1.07 2.21
CA THR A 160 -14.27 -1.39 0.84
C THR A 160 -13.90 -0.16 0.01
N TYR A 161 -12.76 -0.23 -0.67
CA TYR A 161 -12.37 0.73 -1.70
C TYR A 161 -13.01 0.44 -3.06
N LEU A 162 -13.54 1.49 -3.67
CA LEU A 162 -13.92 1.54 -5.05
C LEU A 162 -13.05 2.55 -5.78
N PHE A 163 -12.60 2.15 -6.97
CA PHE A 163 -11.88 3.03 -7.87
C PHE A 163 -12.63 3.16 -9.18
N ARG A 164 -12.37 4.26 -9.86
CA ARG A 164 -12.81 4.45 -11.24
C ARG A 164 -11.64 4.91 -12.06
N TYR A 165 -11.69 4.58 -13.33
CA TYR A 165 -10.69 4.99 -14.29
C TYR A 165 -11.36 5.59 -15.51
N TRP A 166 -10.96 6.81 -15.88
CA TRP A 166 -11.57 7.55 -16.98
C TRP A 166 -10.95 7.10 -18.31
N GLY A 167 -11.79 6.76 -19.28
CA GLY A 167 -11.37 6.36 -20.63
C GLY A 167 -11.78 4.95 -21.05
N LEU A 168 -12.57 4.23 -20.24
CA LEU A 168 -12.93 2.83 -20.48
C LEU A 168 -14.35 2.61 -21.01
N ASP A 169 -15.24 3.57 -20.82
CA ASP A 169 -16.44 3.82 -21.60
C ASP A 169 -17.12 5.08 -21.04
N ALA A 170 -18.14 5.58 -21.74
CA ALA A 170 -18.94 6.72 -21.32
C ALA A 170 -19.83 6.44 -20.09
N GLN A 171 -19.65 5.30 -19.40
CA GLN A 171 -20.39 4.89 -18.21
C GLN A 171 -19.51 4.74 -16.95
N SER A 172 -18.16 4.68 -17.05
CA SER A 172 -17.18 4.82 -15.94
C SER A 172 -17.69 4.37 -14.55
N GLU A 173 -18.12 3.12 -14.46
CA GLU A 173 -18.67 2.54 -13.23
C GLU A 173 -17.58 2.43 -12.15
N TRP A 174 -17.98 2.65 -10.90
CA TRP A 174 -17.12 2.38 -9.75
C TRP A 174 -16.88 0.89 -9.61
N ARG A 175 -15.61 0.47 -9.56
CA ARG A 175 -15.21 -0.93 -9.42
C ARG A 175 -14.64 -1.18 -8.03
N GLN A 176 -15.07 -2.25 -7.39
CA GLN A 176 -14.49 -2.71 -6.13
C GLN A 176 -13.03 -3.16 -6.34
N ALA A 177 -12.14 -2.77 -5.43
CA ALA A 177 -10.71 -3.04 -5.47
C ALA A 177 -10.37 -4.50 -5.05
N LEU A 178 -10.95 -5.47 -5.75
CA LEU A 178 -10.83 -6.91 -5.44
C LEU A 178 -9.42 -7.47 -5.69
N TYR A 179 -8.98 -8.33 -4.76
CA TYR A 179 -7.87 -9.28 -4.88
C TYR A 179 -8.30 -10.57 -5.57
N ARG A 180 -8.95 -10.45 -6.72
CA ARG A 180 -9.39 -11.59 -7.52
C ARG A 180 -8.79 -11.53 -8.92
N PRO A 181 -8.21 -12.62 -9.43
CA PRO A 181 -7.79 -12.70 -10.83
C PRO A 181 -8.92 -12.36 -11.79
N LEU A 182 -8.67 -11.53 -12.81
CA LEU A 182 -9.67 -11.23 -13.85
C LEU A 182 -9.73 -12.29 -14.97
N GLY A 183 -9.10 -13.46 -14.79
CA GLY A 183 -9.22 -14.57 -15.73
C GLY A 183 -8.66 -14.31 -17.13
N GLY A 184 -7.68 -13.41 -17.26
CA GLY A 184 -7.07 -13.03 -18.54
C GLY A 184 -7.68 -11.80 -19.21
N SER A 185 -8.78 -11.28 -18.69
CA SER A 185 -9.32 -9.98 -19.07
C SER A 185 -8.47 -8.84 -18.48
N VAL A 186 -8.39 -7.73 -19.20
CA VAL A 186 -7.95 -6.44 -18.64
C VAL A 186 -9.16 -5.73 -18.06
N CYS A 187 -8.99 -4.84 -17.08
CA CYS A 187 -10.12 -4.10 -16.50
C CYS A 187 -10.60 -2.92 -17.37
N ARG A 188 -10.30 -2.97 -18.68
CA ARG A 188 -10.71 -2.00 -19.69
C ARG A 188 -12.14 -2.26 -20.13
#